data_AF-A0AAQ4EJ43-F1
#
_entry.id   AF-A0AAQ4EJ43-F1
#
_cell.length_a   1.000
_cell.length_b   1.000
_cell.length_c   1.000
_cell.angle_alpha   90.00
_cell.angle_beta   90.00
_cell.angle_gamma   90.00
#
_symmetry.space_group_name_H-M   'P 1'
#
loop_
_entity.id
_entity.type
_entity.pdbx_description
1 polymer ?
#
loop_
_entity_poly.entity_id
_entity_poly.type
_entity_poly.pdbx_seq_one_letter_code
_entity_poly.pdbx_strand_id
1 'polypeptide(L)'
;MASSSNATGLKRCCSSPRAVLAVTRVTVYVGIDVFAPETKHLGGNEAVKAVEIARKHGSSSAILAASYVYETQDEKELAANQCRFWNSPECCCAKWRVRTLPLRTSFCQGFGKKLFEAGNVRR
;
A
#
# COMPACT_ATOMS: atom_id res chain seq x y z
N MET A 1 44.05 -10.90 -49.53
CA MET A 1 42.86 -11.02 -50.39
C MET A 1 41.73 -10.29 -49.71
N ALA A 2 41.27 -9.20 -50.34
CA ALA A 2 40.14 -8.42 -49.90
C ALA A 2 38.85 -8.93 -50.57
N SER A 3 37.73 -8.53 -49.98
CA SER A 3 36.36 -8.54 -50.51
C SER A 3 35.52 -9.80 -50.32
N SER A 4 34.50 -9.67 -49.48
CA SER A 4 33.12 -9.82 -49.95
C SER A 4 32.19 -9.16 -48.95
N SER A 5 31.87 -7.90 -49.20
CA SER A 5 30.66 -7.23 -48.74
C SER A 5 29.41 -7.99 -49.22
N ASN A 6 28.40 -8.14 -48.37
CA ASN A 6 27.02 -8.05 -48.84
C ASN A 6 26.11 -7.45 -47.77
N ALA A 7 25.43 -6.39 -48.19
CA ALA A 7 24.54 -5.58 -47.39
C ALA A 7 23.13 -6.18 -47.33
N THR A 8 22.32 -5.53 -46.50
CA THR A 8 20.84 -5.46 -46.58
C THR A 8 20.05 -6.70 -46.17
N GLY A 9 19.66 -6.69 -44.89
CA GLY A 9 18.54 -7.45 -44.35
C GLY A 9 17.81 -6.63 -43.28
N LEU A 10 17.16 -5.54 -43.70
CA LEU A 10 16.18 -4.85 -42.87
C LEU A 10 15.03 -5.82 -42.59
N LYS A 11 14.83 -6.17 -41.31
CA LYS A 11 13.56 -6.52 -40.64
C LYS A 11 13.87 -7.34 -39.39
N ARG A 12 13.88 -6.68 -38.24
CA ARG A 12 13.03 -7.16 -37.15
C ARG A 12 12.10 -6.03 -36.80
N CYS A 13 10.83 -6.25 -37.17
CA CYS A 13 9.70 -5.51 -36.66
C CYS A 13 9.89 -5.30 -35.15
N CYS A 14 9.37 -4.19 -34.64
CA CYS A 14 9.13 -3.97 -33.23
C CYS A 14 8.35 -5.16 -32.62
N SER A 15 9.02 -6.26 -32.29
CA SER A 15 8.60 -7.16 -31.24
C SER A 15 9.08 -6.48 -29.98
N SER A 16 8.36 -5.43 -29.56
CA SER A 16 8.34 -5.06 -28.16
C SER A 16 8.12 -6.38 -27.42
N PRO A 17 9.08 -6.90 -26.65
CA PRO A 17 8.74 -7.95 -25.73
C PRO A 17 7.69 -7.27 -24.85
N ARG A 18 6.44 -7.69 -24.99
CA ARG A 18 5.43 -7.42 -23.98
C ARG A 18 6.14 -7.83 -22.70
N ALA A 19 6.57 -6.85 -21.90
CA ALA A 19 7.35 -7.12 -20.71
C ALA A 19 6.40 -7.88 -19.80
N VAL A 20 6.42 -9.21 -19.92
CA VAL A 20 5.79 -10.08 -18.95
C VAL A 20 6.57 -9.79 -17.70
N LEU A 21 5.96 -9.00 -16.82
CA LEU A 21 6.55 -8.63 -15.55
C LEU A 21 7.00 -9.94 -14.91
N ALA A 22 8.31 -10.12 -14.76
CA ALA A 22 8.84 -11.33 -14.15
C ALA A 22 8.16 -11.48 -12.79
N VAL A 23 7.50 -12.61 -12.57
CA VAL A 23 6.85 -12.88 -11.29
C VAL A 23 7.94 -12.97 -10.24
N THR A 24 7.98 -11.99 -9.35
CA THR A 24 8.87 -11.95 -8.19
C THR A 24 8.03 -12.04 -6.92
N ARG A 25 8.66 -12.33 -5.77
CA ARG A 25 7.95 -12.39 -4.49
C ARG A 25 7.29 -11.06 -4.11
N VAL A 26 7.75 -9.94 -4.66
CA VAL A 26 7.18 -8.61 -4.41
C VAL A 26 6.04 -8.24 -5.37
N THR A 27 5.88 -8.95 -6.50
CA THR A 27 4.76 -8.71 -7.45
C THR A 27 3.49 -9.48 -7.08
N VAL A 28 3.59 -10.43 -6.16
CA VAL A 28 2.46 -11.22 -5.64
C VAL A 28 2.22 -10.85 -4.19
N TYR A 29 0.95 -10.74 -3.80
CA TYR A 29 0.56 -10.37 -2.44
C TYR A 29 -0.01 -11.56 -1.70
N VAL A 30 0.49 -11.82 -0.50
CA VAL A 30 -0.13 -12.72 0.46
C VAL A 30 -1.33 -12.00 1.07
N GLY A 31 -2.53 -12.55 0.86
CA GLY A 31 -3.76 -12.01 1.44
C GLY A 31 -3.83 -12.29 2.94
N ILE A 32 -4.07 -11.24 3.72
CA ILE A 32 -4.25 -11.31 5.17
C ILE A 32 -5.67 -10.82 5.44
N ASP A 33 -6.57 -11.76 5.71
CA ASP A 33 -7.94 -11.46 6.10
C ASP A 33 -7.99 -11.09 7.57
N VAL A 34 -8.42 -9.86 7.87
CA VAL A 34 -8.50 -9.36 9.25
C VAL A 34 -9.84 -9.69 9.93
N PHE A 35 -10.86 -10.06 9.15
CA PHE A 35 -12.17 -10.48 9.68
C PHE A 35 -12.20 -11.97 10.07
N ALA A 36 -11.22 -12.75 9.62
CA ALA A 36 -11.13 -14.16 9.93
C ALA A 36 -11.14 -14.39 11.45
N PRO A 37 -11.88 -15.39 11.97
CA PRO A 37 -11.96 -15.65 13.41
C PRO A 37 -10.59 -15.74 14.09
N GLU A 38 -9.63 -16.41 13.48
CA GLU A 38 -8.25 -16.54 13.92
C GLU A 38 -7.50 -15.20 14.07
N THR A 39 -7.89 -14.15 13.34
CA THR A 39 -7.34 -12.79 13.45
C THR A 39 -8.23 -11.83 14.26
N LYS A 40 -9.50 -12.21 14.46
CA LYS A 40 -10.58 -11.41 15.07
C LYS A 40 -10.39 -11.16 16.57
N HIS A 41 -9.74 -12.08 17.28
CA HIS A 41 -9.78 -12.09 18.76
C HIS A 41 -8.94 -10.98 19.42
N LEU A 42 -8.10 -10.24 18.67
CA LEU A 42 -7.20 -9.24 19.26
C LEU A 42 -7.04 -7.95 18.42
N GLY A 43 -8.09 -7.52 17.72
CA GLY A 43 -8.13 -6.17 17.14
C GLY A 43 -7.08 -5.89 16.06
N GLY A 44 -6.72 -6.89 15.26
CA GLY A 44 -5.73 -6.75 14.18
C GLY A 44 -4.27 -7.05 14.57
N ASN A 45 -3.96 -7.31 15.85
CA ASN A 45 -2.59 -7.64 16.26
C ASN A 45 -2.05 -8.96 15.67
N GLU A 46 -2.89 -9.98 15.46
CA GLU A 46 -2.45 -11.21 14.78
C GLU A 46 -2.27 -11.00 13.27
N ALA A 47 -3.05 -10.09 12.66
CA ALA A 47 -2.85 -9.71 11.26
C ALA A 47 -1.47 -9.05 11.05
N VAL A 48 -0.98 -8.30 12.05
CA VAL A 48 0.37 -7.71 12.04
C VAL A 48 1.44 -8.80 12.06
N LYS A 49 1.28 -9.84 12.88
CA LYS A 49 2.21 -10.99 12.87
C LYS A 49 2.20 -11.70 11.52
N ALA A 50 1.03 -11.83 10.88
CA ALA A 50 0.93 -12.39 9.53
C ALA A 50 1.68 -11.52 8.51
N VAL A 51 1.59 -10.18 8.60
CA VAL A 51 2.37 -9.25 7.78
C VAL A 51 3.87 -9.44 8.01
N GLU A 52 4.30 -9.53 9.27
CA GLU A 52 5.70 -9.74 9.65
C GLU A 52 6.26 -11.06 9.09
N ILE A 53 5.50 -12.15 9.19
CA ILE A 53 5.88 -13.47 8.67
C ILE A 53 6.02 -13.40 7.15
N ALA A 54 5.03 -12.87 6.44
CA ALA A 54 5.10 -12.72 4.98
C ALA A 54 6.33 -11.91 4.54
N ARG A 55 6.64 -10.83 5.26
CA ARG A 55 7.83 -10.00 4.99
C ARG A 55 9.14 -10.72 5.29
N LYS A 56 9.22 -11.53 6.36
CA LYS A 56 10.39 -12.40 6.64
C LYS A 56 10.67 -13.37 5.49
N HIS A 57 9.64 -13.80 4.77
CA HIS A 57 9.79 -14.63 3.56
C HIS A 57 10.02 -13.83 2.27
N GLY A 58 10.16 -12.50 2.34
CA GLY A 58 10.40 -11.63 1.18
C GLY A 58 9.18 -11.45 0.27
N SER A 59 7.98 -11.77 0.76
CA SER A 59 6.73 -11.61 0.03
C SER A 59 6.06 -10.27 0.35
N SER A 60 5.31 -9.72 -0.61
CA SER A 60 4.40 -8.60 -0.34
C SER A 60 3.13 -9.11 0.37
N SER A 61 2.44 -8.21 1.11
CA SER A 61 1.22 -8.54 1.86
C SER A 61 0.09 -7.59 1.51
N ALA A 62 -1.11 -8.12 1.32
CA ALA A 62 -2.34 -7.37 1.12
C ALA A 62 -3.26 -7.56 2.32
N ILE A 63 -3.61 -6.48 3.00
CA ILE A 63 -4.59 -6.49 4.09
C ILE A 63 -5.98 -6.46 3.48
N LEU A 64 -6.71 -7.56 3.61
CA LEU A 64 -8.08 -7.68 3.13
C LEU A 64 -9.04 -7.15 4.19
N ALA A 65 -10.12 -6.50 3.74
CA ALA A 65 -11.17 -5.98 4.61
C ALA A 65 -10.65 -5.04 5.72
N ALA A 66 -9.73 -4.14 5.37
CA ALA A 66 -9.19 -3.13 6.29
C ALA A 66 -10.26 -2.17 6.85
N SER A 67 -11.46 -2.15 6.26
CA SER A 67 -12.66 -1.50 6.80
C SER A 67 -13.09 -2.04 8.17
N TYR A 68 -12.57 -3.19 8.63
CA TYR A 68 -12.83 -3.76 9.95
C TYR A 68 -12.81 -2.73 11.08
N VAL A 69 -11.81 -1.85 11.09
CA VAL A 69 -11.67 -0.84 12.14
C VAL A 69 -12.86 0.12 12.15
N TYR A 70 -13.40 0.45 10.97
CA TYR A 70 -14.60 1.28 10.85
C TYR A 70 -15.89 0.52 11.20
N GLU A 71 -15.97 -0.75 10.81
CA GLU A 71 -17.18 -1.56 10.95
C GLU A 71 -17.40 -2.13 12.35
N THR A 72 -16.34 -2.31 13.15
CA THR A 72 -16.43 -3.03 14.42
C THR A 72 -15.98 -2.25 15.66
N GLN A 73 -15.32 -1.10 15.51
CA GLN A 73 -14.82 -0.30 16.65
C GLN A 73 -15.74 0.88 16.96
N ASP A 74 -15.62 1.45 18.16
CA ASP A 74 -16.40 2.64 18.55
C ASP A 74 -15.99 3.87 17.72
N GLU A 75 -16.99 4.63 17.26
CA GLU A 75 -16.80 5.82 16.43
C GLU A 75 -15.92 6.89 17.11
N LYS A 76 -16.03 7.05 18.44
CA LYS A 76 -15.25 8.03 19.20
C LYS A 76 -13.77 7.67 19.26
N GLU A 77 -13.46 6.38 19.20
CA GLU A 77 -12.08 5.86 19.20
C GLU A 77 -11.56 5.53 17.80
N LEU A 78 -12.39 5.68 16.77
CA LEU A 78 -12.08 5.27 15.40
C LEU A 78 -10.73 5.81 14.92
N ALA A 79 -10.45 7.10 15.13
CA ALA A 79 -9.18 7.70 14.71
C ALA A 79 -7.98 7.06 15.44
N ALA A 80 -8.09 6.82 16.74
CA ALA A 80 -7.04 6.18 17.53
C ALA A 80 -6.85 4.72 17.12
N ASN A 81 -7.94 4.01 16.86
CA ASN A 81 -7.91 2.60 16.45
C ASN A 81 -7.39 2.43 15.02
N GLN A 82 -7.72 3.35 14.10
CA GLN A 82 -7.10 3.40 12.76
C GLN A 82 -5.60 3.63 12.87
N CYS A 83 -5.18 4.62 13.67
CA CYS A 83 -3.75 4.85 13.91
C CYS A 83 -3.05 3.61 14.49
N ARG A 84 -3.62 2.96 15.50
CA ARG A 84 -3.06 1.72 16.08
C ARG A 84 -2.94 0.63 15.01
N PHE A 85 -4.02 0.36 14.27
CA PHE A 85 -4.06 -0.67 13.25
C PHE A 85 -3.01 -0.47 12.15
N TRP A 86 -2.86 0.75 11.63
CA TRP A 86 -1.90 1.06 10.56
C TRP A 86 -0.46 1.28 11.05
N ASN A 87 -0.26 1.65 12.32
CA ASN A 87 1.07 1.77 12.90
C ASN A 87 1.67 0.41 13.29
N SER A 88 0.85 -0.58 13.62
CA SER A 88 1.35 -1.91 13.99
C SER A 88 2.19 -2.58 12.89
N PRO A 89 1.82 -2.54 11.58
CA PRO A 89 2.70 -3.01 10.50
C PRO A 89 3.71 -1.96 10.03
N GLU A 90 3.87 -0.80 10.68
CA GLU A 90 4.76 0.28 10.20
C GLU A 90 6.23 -0.15 10.17
N CYS A 91 6.65 -1.06 11.06
CA CYS A 91 7.97 -1.70 11.01
C CYS A 91 8.18 -2.54 9.72
N CYS A 92 7.07 -2.93 9.08
CA CYS A 92 7.02 -3.78 7.91
C CYS A 92 6.73 -3.02 6.61
N CYS A 93 6.77 -1.68 6.59
CA CYS A 93 6.51 -0.88 5.39
C CYS A 93 7.66 0.11 5.11
N ALA A 94 7.93 0.38 3.84
CA ALA A 94 8.82 1.47 3.48
C ALA A 94 8.16 2.81 3.86
N LYS A 95 8.88 3.67 4.59
CA LYS A 95 8.37 5.00 4.95
C LYS A 95 8.26 5.86 3.70
N TRP A 96 7.05 6.01 3.18
CA TRP A 96 6.74 6.97 2.14
C TRP A 96 6.74 8.39 2.72
N ARG A 97 7.35 9.33 1.99
CA ARG A 97 7.42 10.74 2.38
C ARG A 97 7.16 11.59 1.14
N VAL A 98 6.43 12.69 1.32
CA VAL A 98 6.26 13.70 0.26
C VAL A 98 7.63 14.34 -0.02
N ARG A 99 8.03 14.40 -1.29
CA ARG A 99 9.36 14.90 -1.71
C ARG A 99 9.33 16.23 -2.45
N THR A 100 8.16 16.77 -2.75
CA THR A 100 7.97 17.97 -3.57
C THR A 100 7.51 19.15 -2.72
N LEU A 101 8.11 20.32 -2.93
CA LEU A 101 7.75 21.57 -2.25
C LEU A 101 7.06 22.55 -3.22
N PRO A 102 6.18 23.44 -2.71
CA PRO A 102 5.82 23.61 -1.30
C PRO A 102 4.79 22.56 -0.83
N LEU A 103 5.06 21.93 0.32
CA LEU A 103 4.08 21.09 1.00
C LEU A 103 3.09 22.00 1.75
N ARG A 104 1.79 21.91 1.42
CA ARG A 104 0.71 22.60 2.14
C ARG A 104 -0.34 21.59 2.58
N THR A 105 -0.69 21.62 3.86
CA THR A 105 -1.77 20.80 4.44
C THR A 105 -2.46 21.58 5.56
N SER A 106 -3.78 21.43 5.67
CA SER A 106 -4.57 21.89 6.82
C SER A 106 -4.88 20.74 7.79
N PHE A 107 -4.33 19.55 7.55
CA PHE A 107 -4.64 18.31 8.26
C PHE A 107 -6.13 17.92 8.18
N CYS A 108 -6.84 18.34 7.14
CA CYS A 108 -8.22 17.95 6.88
C CYS A 108 -8.30 16.43 6.63
N GLN A 109 -9.08 15.72 7.46
CA GLN A 109 -9.32 14.27 7.33
C GLN A 109 -10.44 13.94 6.32
N GLY A 110 -11.11 14.94 5.76
CA GLY A 110 -12.25 14.77 4.86
C GLY A 110 -13.62 14.69 5.54
N PHE A 111 -13.67 14.73 6.87
CA PHE A 111 -14.89 14.77 7.69
C PHE A 111 -14.67 15.58 8.97
N GLY A 112 -15.76 15.94 9.66
CA GLY A 112 -15.71 16.69 10.92
C GLY A 112 -17.07 17.22 11.33
N LYS A 113 -17.18 17.67 12.59
CA LYS A 113 -18.42 18.25 13.14
C LYS A 113 -18.71 19.66 12.63
N LYS A 114 -17.66 20.38 12.25
CA LYS A 114 -17.69 21.76 11.77
C LYS A 114 -16.62 21.94 10.70
N LEU A 115 -16.85 22.88 9.79
CA LEU A 115 -15.89 23.36 8.82
C LEU A 115 -15.27 24.65 9.34
N PHE A 116 -13.93 24.73 9.34
CA PHE A 116 -13.19 25.90 9.80
C PHE A 116 -12.46 26.58 8.64
N GLU A 117 -12.44 27.91 8.67
CA GLU A 117 -11.71 28.76 7.73
C GLU A 117 -10.97 29.85 8.52
N ALA A 118 -9.64 29.91 8.38
CA ALA A 118 -8.78 30.82 9.17
C ALA A 118 -9.06 30.78 10.70
N GLY A 119 -9.39 29.60 11.24
CA GLY A 119 -9.71 29.41 12.66
C GLY A 119 -11.17 29.68 13.05
N ASN A 120 -11.99 30.21 12.15
CA ASN A 120 -13.40 30.53 12.41
C ASN A 120 -14.33 29.45 11.87
N VAL A 121 -15.47 29.23 12.56
CA VAL A 121 -16.49 28.27 12.10
C VAL A 121 -17.21 28.84 10.88
N ARG A 122 -17.22 28.09 9.78
CA ARG A 122 -17.93 28.40 8.54
C ARG A 122 -19.26 27.64 8.43
N ARG A 123 -19.27 26.36 8.85
CA ARG A 123 -20.44 25.46 8.85
C ARG A 123 -20.36 24.49 10.02
#